data_AF-A0A822XI34-F1
#
_entry.id   AF-A0A822XI34-F1
#
_cell.length_a   1.000
_cell.length_b   1.000
_cell.length_c   1.000
_cell.angle_alpha   90.00
_cell.angle_beta   90.00
_cell.angle_gamma   90.00
#
_symmetry.space_group_name_H-M   'P 1'
#
loop_
_entity.id
_entity.type
_entity.pdbx_description
1 polymer ?
#
loop_
_entity_poly.entity_id
_entity_poly.type
_entity_poly.pdbx_seq_one_letter_code
_entity_poly.pdbx_strand_id
1 'polypeptide(L)' 'MNLQKDQICKVERRGRAVEIWKVGSGLVLSCGLISFTITTTTESTSTKRNSSDMEK' A
#
# COMPACT_ATOMS: atom_id res chain seq x y z
N MET A 1 22.03 6.51 -6.22
CA MET A 1 20.75 7.22 -6.37
C MET A 1 20.24 7.57 -4.99
N ASN A 2 19.85 8.83 -4.72
CA ASN A 2 19.26 9.22 -3.45
C ASN A 2 17.77 8.87 -3.49
N LEU A 3 17.37 7.76 -2.86
CA LEU A 3 15.99 7.30 -2.84
C LEU A 3 15.23 8.14 -1.81
N GLN A 4 14.47 9.14 -2.27
CA GLN A 4 13.52 9.84 -1.42
C GLN A 4 12.54 8.83 -0.83
N LYS A 5 12.32 8.93 0.49
CA LYS A 5 11.38 8.10 1.23
C LYS A 5 10.33 9.03 1.81
N ASP A 6 9.08 8.87 1.42
CA ASP A 6 7.96 9.65 1.96
C ASP A 6 7.26 8.83 3.04
N GLN A 7 7.12 9.36 4.26
CA GLN A 7 6.36 8.68 5.30
C GLN A 7 4.86 8.84 5.01
N ILE A 8 4.14 7.72 4.91
CA ILE A 8 2.68 7.73 4.70
C ILE A 8 1.95 7.75 6.02
N CYS A 9 2.34 6.86 6.94
CA CYS A 9 1.63 6.68 8.20
C CYS A 9 2.58 6.13 9.26
N LYS A 10 2.42 6.58 10.49
CA LYS A 10 3.08 6.03 11.68
C LYS A 10 2.00 5.65 12.68
N VAL A 11 1.98 4.39 13.07
CA VAL A 11 1.06 3.84 14.07
C VAL A 11 1.85 3.40 15.27
N GLU A 12 1.54 3.94 16.45
CA GLU A 12 2.17 3.57 17.71
C GLU A 12 1.18 2.90 18.65
N ARG A 13 1.49 1.68 19.13
CA ARG A 13 0.69 0.96 20.14
C ARG A 13 1.60 0.30 21.16
N ARG A 14 1.35 0.57 22.46
CA ARG A 14 2.11 -0.01 23.59
C ARG A 14 3.63 0.14 23.44
N GLY A 15 4.09 1.31 23.00
CA GLY A 15 5.53 1.59 22.79
C GLY A 15 6.15 0.91 21.56
N ARG A 16 5.35 0.28 20.69
CA ARG A 16 5.80 -0.21 19.38
C ARG A 16 5.32 0.72 18.28
N ALA A 17 6.25 1.22 17.48
CA ALA A 17 5.97 2.01 16.29
C ALA A 17 6.03 1.12 15.05
N VAL A 18 5.00 1.23 14.23
CA VAL A 18 4.94 0.71 12.87
C VAL A 18 4.89 1.90 11.93
N GLU A 19 5.89 2.03 11.06
CA GLU A 19 6.03 3.12 10.11
C GLU A 19 5.85 2.58 8.70
N ILE A 20 5.02 3.24 7.91
CA ILE A 20 4.77 2.91 6.51
C ILE A 20 5.39 4.01 5.67
N TRP A 21 6.32 3.62 4.81
CA TRP A 21 7.09 4.49 3.93
C TRP A 21 6.77 4.15 2.48
N LYS A 22 6.69 5.17 1.64
CA LYS A 22 6.72 4.99 0.19
C LYS A 22 8.16 5.13 -0.30
N VAL A 23 8.61 4.15 -1.08
CA VAL A 23 9.93 4.20 -1.74
C VAL A 23 9.71 3.87 -3.22
N GLY A 24 9.77 4.89 -4.08
CA GLY A 24 9.38 4.75 -5.49
C GLY A 24 7.90 4.39 -5.64
N SER A 25 7.61 3.26 -6.30
CA SER A 25 6.24 2.70 -6.43
C SER A 25 5.89 1.67 -5.35
N GLY A 26 6.83 1.32 -4.47
CA GLY A 26 6.64 0.34 -3.40
C GLY A 26 6.26 0.96 -2.06
N LEU A 27 5.64 0.15 -1.21
CA LEU A 27 5.36 0.47 0.20
C LEU A 27 6.31 -0.35 1.09
N VAL A 28 6.93 0.28 2.08
CA VAL A 28 7.81 -0.37 3.06
C VAL A 28 7.21 -0.21 4.44
N LEU A 29 7.00 -1.31 5.14
CA LEU A 29 6.46 -1.35 6.50
C LEU A 29 7.59 -1.69 7.47
N SER A 30 7.96 -0.75 8.33
CA SER A 30 9.05 -0.86 9.30
C SER A 30 8.48 -0.98 10.71
N CYS A 31 8.91 -1.99 11.45
CA CYS A 31 8.55 -2.22 12.85
C CYS A 31 9.82 -2.54 13.65
N GLY A 32 10.40 -1.51 14.29
CA GLY A 32 11.69 -1.63 14.96
C GLY A 32 12.82 -2.02 13.99
N LEU A 33 13.46 -3.16 14.22
CA LEU A 33 14.57 -3.67 13.39
C LEU A 33 14.10 -4.43 12.14
N ILE A 34 12.82 -4.77 12.04
CA ILE A 34 12.28 -5.58 10.93
C ILE A 34 11.62 -4.65 9.93
N SER A 35 11.95 -4.80 8.65
CA SER A 35 11.31 -4.06 7.56
C SER A 35 10.80 -5.03 6.49
N PHE A 36 9.56 -4.81 6.05
CA PHE A 36 8.91 -5.58 5.01
C PHE A 36 8.67 -4.68 3.80
N THR A 37 9.01 -5.17 2.61
CA THR A 37 8.66 -4.49 1.35
C THR A 37 7.40 -5.10 0.78
N ILE A 38 6.38 -4.27 0.60
CA ILE A 38 5.12 -4.60 -0.06
C ILE A 38 5.23 -4.13 -1.51
N THR A 39 5.32 -5.10 -2.43
CA THR A 39 5.24 -4.85 -3.86
C THR A 39 3.77 -4.78 -4.25
N THR A 40 3.26 -3.59 -4.56
CA THR A 40 1.89 -3.44 -5.08
C THR A 40 1.83 -3.99 -6.50
N THR A 41 1.34 -5.22 -6.64
CA THR A 41 0.96 -5.77 -7.95
C THR A 41 -0.36 -5.13 -8.36
N THR A 42 -0.33 -4.25 -9.36
CA THR A 42 -1.56 -3.70 -9.94
C THR A 42 -2.18 -4.78 -10.83
N GLU A 43 -3.02 -5.64 -10.24
CA GLU A 43 -3.89 -6.50 -11.03
C GLU A 43 -5.00 -5.62 -11.61
N SER A 44 -4.99 -5.40 -12.92
CA SER A 44 -6.07 -4.68 -13.61
C SER A 44 -7.28 -5.58 -13.72
N THR A 45 -8.08 -5.69 -12.66
CA THR A 45 -9.39 -6.35 -12.74
C THR A 45 -10.31 -5.44 -13.57
N SER A 46 -10.39 -5.69 -14.88
CA SER A 46 -11.35 -5.01 -15.76
C SER A 46 -12.76 -5.43 -15.34
N THR A 47 -13.44 -4.59 -14.57
CA THR A 47 -14.83 -4.83 -14.20
C THR A 47 -15.68 -4.77 -15.47
N LYS A 48 -16.01 -5.92 -16.06
CA LYS A 48 -17.07 -5.99 -17.08
C LYS A 48 -18.37 -5.58 -16.40
N ARG A 49 -18.78 -4.32 -16.62
CA ARG A 49 -20.06 -3.77 -16.20
C ARG A 49 -21.15 -4.46 -17.05
N ASN A 50 -21.69 -5.58 -16.57
CA ASN A 50 -22.89 -6.16 -17.16
C ASN A 50 -24.09 -5.31 -16.71
N SER A 51 -24.50 -4.37 -17.56
CA SER A 51 -25.81 -3.73 -17.47
C SER A 51 -26.78 -4.56 -18.31
N SER A 52 -27.52 -5.47 -17.68
CA SER A 52 -28.78 -5.94 -18.26
C SER A 52 -29.89 -5.06 -17.70
N ASP A 53 -30.22 -4.05 -18.47
CA ASP A 53 -31.42 -3.22 -18.34
C ASP A 53 -32.64 -4.16 -18.25
N MET A 54 -33.45 -4.03 -17.20
CA MET A 54 -34.78 -4.65 -17.13
C MET A 54 -35.69 -3.89 -18.10
N GLU A 55 -35.86 -4.38 -19.32
CA GLU A 55 -37.04 -4.00 -20.11
C GLU A 55 -38.30 -4.57 -19.44
N LYS A 56 -39.31 -3.70 -19.33
CA LYS A 56 -40.60 -3.88 -18.65
C LYS A 56 -41.38 -5.12 -19.07
#